data_AF-D7DBL5-F1
#
_entry.id   AF-D7DBL5-F1
#
_cell.length_a   1.000
_cell.length_b   1.000
_cell.length_c   1.000
_cell.angle_alpha   90.00
_cell.angle_beta   90.00
_cell.angle_gamma   90.00
#
_symmetry.space_group_name_H-M   'P 1'
#
loop_
_entity.id
_entity.type
_entity.pdbx_description
1 polymer ?
#
loop_
_entity_poly.entity_id
_entity_poly.type
_entity_poly.pdbx_seq_one_letter_code
_entity_poly.pdbx_strand_id
1 'polypeptide(L)'
;MRIKSLIGYVDRDHLELDEAHVIGGIKSVYINTKHLTVIGFVNVKNLLITKNLLVIGGGRIKKLVGENIILKTDNTPLIIDELKAREAYLLGGKHPVIIYDALLFSTFLKHALINKLKAKKIFFSSRARVKVLADCNELYFLDPHTCIEELQCKPSKTVYKYELVGESE
;
A
#
# COMPACT_ATOMS: atom_id res chain seq x y z
N MET A 1 -10.58 7.84 -23.91
CA MET A 1 -11.70 6.87 -23.76
C MET A 1 -11.96 6.71 -22.27
N ARG A 2 -13.21 6.85 -21.80
CA ARG A 2 -13.57 6.83 -20.36
C ARG A 2 -14.34 5.54 -20.08
N ILE A 3 -13.87 4.66 -19.21
CA ILE A 3 -14.63 3.47 -18.78
C ILE A 3 -15.31 3.86 -17.47
N LYS A 4 -16.62 4.15 -17.51
CA LYS A 4 -17.35 4.60 -16.31
C LYS A 4 -17.44 3.50 -15.24
N SER A 5 -17.81 2.28 -15.64
CA SER A 5 -17.75 1.07 -14.80
C SER A 5 -17.73 -0.17 -15.71
N LEU A 6 -16.88 -1.13 -15.39
CA LEU A 6 -16.87 -2.45 -16.01
C LEU A 6 -17.02 -3.52 -14.93
N ILE A 7 -18.02 -4.40 -15.09
CA ILE A 7 -18.10 -5.64 -14.34
C ILE A 7 -17.51 -6.74 -15.22
N GLY A 8 -16.46 -7.41 -14.76
CA GLY A 8 -15.80 -8.49 -15.49
C GLY A 8 -14.27 -8.42 -15.45
N TYR A 9 -13.65 -8.91 -16.53
CA TYR A 9 -12.20 -9.06 -16.62
C TYR A 9 -11.62 -8.19 -17.74
N VAL A 10 -10.57 -7.43 -17.42
CA VAL A 10 -9.74 -6.72 -18.40
C VAL A 10 -8.43 -7.47 -18.54
N ASP A 11 -8.14 -8.03 -19.72
CA ASP A 11 -6.82 -8.53 -20.09
C ASP A 11 -6.31 -7.74 -21.30
N ARG A 12 -5.36 -6.84 -21.08
CA ARG A 12 -4.75 -6.02 -22.14
C ARG A 12 -3.32 -5.70 -21.80
N ASP A 13 -2.41 -5.77 -22.76
CA ASP A 13 -1.01 -5.44 -22.50
C ASP A 13 -0.82 -3.98 -22.07
N HIS A 14 -1.52 -3.04 -22.69
CA HIS A 14 -1.49 -1.61 -22.36
C HIS A 14 -2.89 -1.07 -22.11
N LEU A 15 -3.07 -0.35 -21.00
CA LEU A 15 -4.31 0.31 -20.64
C LEU A 15 -4.06 1.78 -20.32
N GLU A 16 -4.57 2.67 -21.17
CA GLU A 16 -4.43 4.12 -21.02
C GLU A 16 -5.78 4.82 -21.12
N LEU A 17 -6.25 5.33 -19.98
CA LEU A 17 -7.60 5.88 -19.79
C LEU A 17 -7.52 6.98 -18.73
N ASP A 18 -8.39 8.00 -18.78
CA ASP A 18 -8.42 8.96 -17.66
C ASP A 18 -8.94 8.33 -16.37
N GLU A 19 -9.99 7.52 -16.48
CA GLU A 19 -10.70 6.93 -15.35
C GLU A 19 -11.14 5.50 -15.71
N ALA A 20 -11.01 4.60 -14.74
CA ALA A 20 -11.52 3.25 -14.84
C ALA A 20 -12.02 2.76 -13.47
N HIS A 21 -13.22 2.19 -13.46
CA HIS A 21 -13.79 1.46 -12.34
C HIS A 21 -14.05 0.02 -12.77
N VAL A 22 -13.40 -0.95 -12.13
CA VAL A 22 -13.46 -2.36 -12.49
C VAL A 22 -13.92 -3.17 -11.27
N ILE A 23 -15.03 -3.90 -11.43
CA ILE A 23 -15.50 -4.90 -10.46
C ILE A 23 -15.24 -6.27 -11.10
N GLY A 24 -14.26 -7.02 -10.57
CA GLY A 24 -13.82 -8.28 -11.13
C GLY A 24 -12.30 -8.37 -11.17
N GLY A 25 -11.69 -8.31 -12.35
CA GLY A 25 -10.23 -8.46 -12.47
C GLY A 25 -9.60 -7.60 -13.55
N ILE A 26 -8.38 -7.16 -13.31
CA ILE A 26 -7.54 -6.50 -14.29
C ILE A 26 -6.18 -7.19 -14.37
N LYS A 27 -5.76 -7.49 -15.59
CA LYS A 27 -4.44 -8.02 -15.91
C LYS A 27 -3.87 -7.20 -17.05
N SER A 28 -2.67 -6.68 -16.84
CA SER A 28 -2.01 -5.82 -17.80
C SER A 28 -0.50 -5.83 -17.65
N VAL A 29 0.22 -5.42 -18.68
CA VAL A 29 1.65 -5.12 -18.56
C VAL A 29 1.84 -3.70 -18.06
N TYR A 30 1.08 -2.75 -18.64
CA TYR A 30 1.15 -1.32 -18.35
C TYR A 30 -0.23 -0.73 -18.14
N ILE A 31 -0.39 0.05 -17.07
CA ILE A 31 -1.58 0.87 -16.85
C ILE A 31 -1.15 2.31 -16.58
N ASN A 32 -1.73 3.25 -17.33
CA ASN A 32 -1.60 4.68 -17.08
C ASN A 32 -3.00 5.28 -16.96
N THR A 33 -3.32 5.87 -15.82
CA THR A 33 -4.64 6.44 -15.56
C THR A 33 -4.59 7.59 -14.57
N LYS A 34 -5.61 8.45 -14.50
CA LYS A 34 -5.70 9.43 -13.40
C LYS A 34 -6.40 8.81 -12.20
N HIS A 35 -7.43 8.01 -12.44
CA HIS A 35 -8.21 7.37 -11.38
C HIS A 35 -8.49 5.91 -11.73
N LEU A 36 -8.06 5.02 -10.84
CA LEU A 36 -8.34 3.60 -10.96
C LEU A 36 -8.98 3.09 -9.69
N THR A 37 -10.14 2.46 -9.84
CA THR A 37 -10.73 1.63 -8.79
C THR A 37 -10.83 0.21 -9.28
N VAL A 38 -10.32 -0.73 -8.50
CA VAL A 38 -10.46 -2.17 -8.74
C VAL A 38 -11.05 -2.81 -7.50
N ILE A 39 -12.21 -3.45 -7.65
CA ILE A 39 -12.79 -4.32 -6.63
C ILE A 39 -12.64 -5.74 -7.14
N GLY A 40 -11.69 -6.48 -6.57
CA GLY A 40 -11.29 -7.82 -6.97
C GLY A 40 -9.79 -7.92 -7.29
N PHE A 41 -9.43 -8.58 -8.39
CA PHE A 41 -8.05 -8.96 -8.66
C PHE A 41 -7.28 -7.95 -9.53
N VAL A 42 -6.05 -7.62 -9.16
CA VAL A 42 -5.14 -6.78 -9.97
C VAL A 42 -3.82 -7.48 -10.23
N ASN A 43 -3.44 -7.64 -11.50
CA ASN A 43 -2.15 -8.18 -11.92
C ASN A 43 -1.49 -7.28 -12.95
N VAL A 44 -0.54 -6.46 -12.50
CA VAL A 44 0.24 -5.58 -13.37
C VAL A 44 1.68 -6.05 -13.42
N LYS A 45 2.05 -6.63 -14.58
CA LYS A 45 3.36 -7.29 -14.76
C LYS A 45 4.53 -6.32 -14.77
N ASN A 46 4.32 -5.06 -15.16
CA ASN A 46 5.39 -4.06 -15.17
C ASN A 46 5.06 -2.80 -14.37
N LEU A 47 4.17 -1.93 -14.86
CA LEU A 47 4.02 -0.60 -14.29
C LEU A 47 2.56 -0.13 -14.26
N LEU A 48 2.12 0.33 -13.09
CA LEU A 48 0.86 1.03 -12.87
C LEU A 48 1.19 2.47 -12.45
N ILE A 49 0.84 3.44 -13.29
CA ILE A 49 0.89 4.87 -12.96
C ILE A 49 -0.54 5.36 -12.74
N THR A 50 -0.78 5.99 -11.59
CA THR A 50 -2.07 6.64 -11.34
C THR A 50 -2.01 7.80 -10.38
N LYS A 51 -2.85 8.82 -10.52
CA LYS A 51 -2.96 9.84 -9.46
C LYS A 51 -3.68 9.25 -8.25
N ASN A 52 -4.81 8.58 -8.46
CA ASN A 52 -5.62 8.00 -7.40
C ASN A 52 -5.85 6.52 -7.65
N LEU A 53 -5.55 5.69 -6.66
CA LEU A 53 -5.79 4.25 -6.71
C LEU A 53 -6.65 3.82 -5.53
N LEU A 54 -7.69 3.05 -5.82
CA LEU A 54 -8.36 2.22 -4.84
C LEU A 54 -8.32 0.77 -5.33
N VAL A 55 -7.70 -0.12 -4.56
CA VAL A 55 -7.82 -1.57 -4.76
C VAL A 55 -8.48 -2.16 -3.54
N ILE A 56 -9.61 -2.83 -3.72
CA ILE A 56 -10.23 -3.69 -2.72
C ILE A 56 -10.16 -5.12 -3.24
N GLY A 57 -9.16 -5.86 -2.78
CA GLY A 57 -8.91 -7.23 -3.24
C GLY A 57 -7.43 -7.59 -3.18
N GLY A 58 -6.98 -8.47 -4.06
CA GLY A 58 -5.60 -8.94 -4.07
C GLY A 58 -4.99 -9.10 -5.46
N GLY A 59 -3.79 -9.66 -5.49
CA GLY A 59 -3.02 -9.87 -6.71
C GLY A 59 -1.60 -9.35 -6.61
N ARG A 60 -1.02 -8.93 -7.74
CA ARG A 60 0.38 -8.53 -7.82
C ARG A 60 0.57 -7.30 -8.69
N ILE A 61 1.34 -6.33 -8.22
CA ILE A 61 1.78 -5.18 -9.02
C ILE A 61 3.29 -5.11 -8.95
N LYS A 62 3.98 -5.22 -10.08
CA LYS A 62 5.45 -5.13 -10.06
C LYS A 62 5.90 -3.73 -9.63
N LYS A 63 5.40 -2.67 -10.29
CA LYS A 63 5.72 -1.29 -9.94
C LYS A 63 4.47 -0.42 -9.92
N LEU A 64 4.25 0.25 -8.80
CA LEU A 64 3.14 1.16 -8.58
C LEU A 64 3.67 2.56 -8.29
N VAL A 65 3.31 3.52 -9.13
CA VAL A 65 3.64 4.94 -8.94
C VAL A 65 2.33 5.74 -8.86
N GLY A 66 2.14 6.54 -7.82
CA GLY A 66 0.99 7.42 -7.77
C GLY A 66 1.01 8.53 -6.75
N GLU A 67 -0.11 9.23 -6.58
CA GLU A 67 -0.24 10.29 -5.59
C GLU A 67 -0.95 9.78 -4.34
N ASN A 68 -2.23 9.38 -4.46
CA ASN A 68 -3.06 8.93 -3.35
C ASN A 68 -3.49 7.48 -3.57
N ILE A 69 -3.04 6.59 -2.70
CA ILE A 69 -3.21 5.15 -2.89
C ILE A 69 -3.90 4.54 -1.68
N ILE A 70 -4.97 3.79 -1.93
CA ILE A 70 -5.67 3.00 -0.91
C ILE A 70 -5.68 1.55 -1.37
N LEU A 71 -5.03 0.70 -0.58
CA LEU A 71 -4.92 -0.72 -0.84
C LEU A 71 -5.57 -1.46 0.32
N LYS A 72 -6.66 -2.16 0.04
CA LYS A 72 -7.37 -2.96 1.03
C LYS A 72 -7.46 -4.39 0.54
N THR A 73 -6.92 -5.33 1.29
CA THR A 73 -7.07 -6.75 0.96
C THR A 73 -8.40 -7.31 1.47
N ASP A 74 -8.84 -8.39 0.84
CA ASP A 74 -10.00 -9.18 1.20
C ASP A 74 -9.58 -10.64 1.53
N ASN A 75 -9.89 -11.58 0.65
CA ASN A 75 -9.63 -13.01 0.69
C ASN A 75 -8.28 -13.39 0.07
N THR A 76 -7.59 -12.45 -0.59
CA THR A 76 -6.27 -12.69 -1.19
C THR A 76 -5.27 -11.61 -0.81
N PRO A 77 -3.97 -11.94 -0.66
CA PRO A 77 -2.95 -10.94 -0.43
C PRO A 77 -2.76 -10.06 -1.67
N LEU A 78 -2.34 -8.82 -1.45
CA LEU A 78 -1.89 -7.91 -2.50
C LEU A 78 -0.39 -7.72 -2.34
N ILE A 79 0.36 -8.08 -3.37
CA ILE A 79 1.82 -8.07 -3.36
C ILE A 79 2.31 -6.98 -4.31
N ILE A 80 3.21 -6.12 -3.83
CA ILE A 80 3.80 -5.05 -4.63
C ILE A 80 5.31 -5.10 -4.52
N ASP A 81 6.02 -5.12 -5.66
CA ASP A 81 7.49 -5.18 -5.62
C ASP A 81 8.07 -3.80 -5.33
N GLU A 82 7.64 -2.77 -6.07
CA GLU A 82 8.03 -1.38 -5.86
C GLU A 82 6.82 -0.45 -5.74
N LEU A 83 6.70 0.27 -4.62
CA LEU A 83 5.68 1.30 -4.40
C LEU A 83 6.32 2.69 -4.28
N LYS A 84 5.86 3.65 -5.08
CA LYS A 84 6.20 5.07 -4.92
C LYS A 84 4.94 5.91 -4.87
N ALA A 85 4.71 6.62 -3.78
CA ALA A 85 3.54 7.49 -3.69
C ALA A 85 3.73 8.68 -2.76
N ARG A 86 2.86 9.68 -2.89
CA ARG A 86 2.76 10.74 -1.88
C ARG A 86 2.09 10.18 -0.63
N GLU A 87 0.91 9.60 -0.77
CA GLU A 87 0.12 9.07 0.34
C GLU A 87 -0.32 7.64 0.05
N ALA A 88 -0.16 6.76 1.04
CA ALA A 88 -0.64 5.38 0.96
C ALA A 88 -1.37 4.93 2.23
N TYR A 89 -2.53 4.32 2.06
CA TYR A 89 -3.28 3.64 3.10
C TYR A 89 -3.25 2.15 2.81
N LEU A 90 -2.50 1.41 3.63
CA LEU A 90 -2.28 -0.02 3.47
C LEU A 90 -3.11 -0.76 4.52
N LEU A 91 -4.18 -1.38 4.06
CA LEU A 91 -5.28 -1.88 4.89
C LEU A 91 -5.46 -3.38 4.70
N GLY A 92 -4.57 -4.16 5.32
CA GLY A 92 -4.69 -5.61 5.36
C GLY A 92 -5.95 -6.06 6.11
N GLY A 93 -6.76 -6.92 5.48
CA GLY A 93 -7.91 -7.60 6.06
C GLY A 93 -7.52 -8.95 6.68
N LYS A 94 -8.08 -10.04 6.14
CA LYS A 94 -7.70 -11.42 6.47
C LYS A 94 -6.27 -11.72 6.02
N HIS A 95 -5.90 -11.23 4.84
CA HIS A 95 -4.55 -11.33 4.29
C HIS A 95 -3.83 -9.97 4.38
N PRO A 96 -2.49 -9.95 4.44
CA PRO A 96 -1.74 -8.70 4.49
C PRO A 96 -1.64 -8.01 3.12
N VAL A 97 -1.35 -6.71 3.16
CA VAL A 97 -0.73 -6.01 2.01
C VAL A 97 0.78 -6.20 2.14
N ILE A 98 1.42 -6.77 1.12
CA ILE A 98 2.85 -7.11 1.12
C ILE A 98 3.58 -6.19 0.15
N ILE A 99 4.64 -5.52 0.62
CA ILE A 99 5.44 -4.62 -0.22
C ILE A 99 6.93 -4.90 -0.02
N TYR A 100 7.68 -5.04 -1.11
CA TYR A 100 9.12 -5.28 -1.02
C TYR A 100 9.93 -3.98 -0.84
N ASP A 101 9.66 -2.94 -1.63
CA ASP A 101 10.29 -1.61 -1.47
C ASP A 101 9.24 -0.51 -1.59
N ALA A 102 9.18 0.38 -0.61
CA ALA A 102 8.25 1.50 -0.55
C ALA A 102 8.98 2.83 -0.31
N LEU A 103 8.73 3.79 -1.20
CA LEU A 103 9.09 5.21 -1.04
C LEU A 103 7.82 6.05 -0.97
N LEU A 104 7.50 6.54 0.21
CA LEU A 104 6.26 7.25 0.49
C LEU A 104 6.55 8.63 1.10
N PHE A 105 5.65 9.60 0.95
CA PHE A 105 5.73 10.81 1.78
C PHE A 105 5.04 10.58 3.13
N SER A 106 3.81 10.07 3.09
CA SER A 106 3.02 9.71 4.28
C SER A 106 2.35 8.35 4.10
N THR A 107 2.27 7.54 5.14
CA THR A 107 1.59 6.24 5.07
C THR A 107 0.89 5.83 6.35
N PHE A 108 -0.24 5.15 6.20
CA PHE A 108 -0.93 4.44 7.27
C PHE A 108 -0.82 2.93 7.04
N LEU A 109 -0.41 2.20 8.06
CA LEU A 109 -0.12 0.77 8.00
C LEU A 109 -1.03 0.01 8.95
N LYS A 110 -1.88 -0.87 8.41
CA LYS A 110 -2.66 -1.84 9.17
C LYS A 110 -2.51 -3.19 8.50
N HIS A 111 -2.01 -4.19 9.23
CA HIS A 111 -1.74 -5.53 8.72
C HIS A 111 -0.98 -5.49 7.38
N ALA A 112 0.04 -4.65 7.31
CA ALA A 112 0.93 -4.49 6.17
C ALA A 112 2.29 -5.11 6.51
N LEU A 113 2.88 -5.83 5.56
CA LEU A 113 4.21 -6.43 5.68
C LEU A 113 5.12 -5.76 4.65
N ILE A 114 6.08 -4.99 5.13
CA ILE A 114 6.96 -4.20 4.25
C ILE A 114 8.40 -4.62 4.49
N ASN A 115 9.11 -5.02 3.44
CA ASN A 115 10.51 -5.39 3.57
C ASN A 115 11.41 -4.15 3.73
N LYS A 116 11.25 -3.13 2.88
CA LYS A 116 11.98 -1.86 3.00
C LYS A 116 11.06 -0.67 2.85
N LEU A 117 11.12 0.26 3.81
CA LEU A 117 10.30 1.46 3.83
C LEU A 117 11.15 2.72 3.98
N LYS A 118 10.86 3.71 3.15
CA LYS A 118 11.29 5.11 3.32
C LYS A 118 10.04 5.98 3.31
N ALA A 119 9.72 6.64 4.42
CA ALA A 119 8.55 7.50 4.49
C ALA A 119 8.71 8.62 5.51
N LYS A 120 8.41 9.87 5.14
CA LYS A 120 8.54 11.01 6.07
C LYS A 120 7.62 10.88 7.27
N LYS A 121 6.39 10.40 7.09
CA LYS A 121 5.41 10.20 8.16
C LYS A 121 4.79 8.81 8.11
N ILE A 122 4.78 8.10 9.23
CA ILE A 122 4.25 6.73 9.31
C ILE A 122 3.32 6.58 10.50
N PHE A 123 2.14 6.03 10.25
CA PHE A 123 1.21 5.58 11.27
C PHE A 123 1.15 4.06 11.28
N PHE A 124 1.70 3.46 12.34
CA PHE A 124 1.63 2.04 12.61
C PHE A 124 0.35 1.71 13.36
N SER A 125 -0.43 0.78 12.82
CA SER A 125 -1.63 0.20 13.43
C SER A 125 -1.54 -1.33 13.41
N SER A 126 -2.57 -2.01 13.91
CA SER A 126 -2.54 -3.43 14.26
C SER A 126 -1.89 -4.32 13.20
N ARG A 127 -0.95 -5.17 13.64
CA ARG A 127 -0.24 -6.19 12.84
C ARG A 127 0.60 -5.62 11.68
N ALA A 128 0.94 -4.33 11.70
CA ALA A 128 1.90 -3.77 10.76
C ALA A 128 3.33 -4.18 11.12
N ARG A 129 4.08 -4.66 10.13
CA ARG A 129 5.49 -5.04 10.27
C ARG A 129 6.33 -4.43 9.16
N VAL A 130 7.46 -3.84 9.53
CA VAL A 130 8.46 -3.30 8.61
C VAL A 130 9.79 -3.97 8.94
N LYS A 131 10.41 -4.67 7.98
CA LYS A 131 11.72 -5.27 8.22
C LYS A 131 12.79 -4.19 8.32
N VAL A 132 12.92 -3.34 7.32
CA VAL A 132 13.89 -2.23 7.30
C VAL A 132 13.17 -0.90 7.16
N LEU A 133 13.29 -0.04 8.16
CA LEU A 133 12.89 1.36 8.09
C LEU A 133 14.11 2.24 7.82
N ALA A 134 14.27 2.65 6.56
CA ALA A 134 15.49 3.30 6.06
C ALA A 134 15.47 4.84 6.13
N ASP A 135 14.29 5.47 6.11
CA ASP A 135 14.13 6.92 6.29
C ASP A 135 12.76 7.19 6.92
N CYS A 136 12.75 7.99 7.99
CA CYS A 136 11.54 8.48 8.62
C CYS A 136 11.78 9.73 9.44
N ASN A 137 10.82 10.67 9.42
CA ASN A 137 10.82 11.87 10.26
C ASN A 137 9.85 11.73 11.44
N GLU A 138 8.63 11.23 11.20
CA GLU A 138 7.59 11.10 12.22
C GLU A 138 7.01 9.68 12.29
N LEU A 139 7.08 9.07 13.48
CA LEU A 139 6.51 7.76 13.81
C LEU A 139 5.35 7.89 14.78
N TYR A 140 4.23 7.26 14.45
CA TYR A 140 3.06 7.17 15.31
C TYR A 140 2.69 5.70 15.49
N PHE A 141 2.74 5.21 16.71
CA PHE A 141 2.34 3.86 17.09
C PHE A 141 0.95 3.92 17.73
N LEU A 142 -0.04 3.39 17.00
CA LEU A 142 -1.45 3.38 17.38
C LEU A 142 -1.88 2.05 18.01
N ASP A 143 -1.04 1.01 17.89
CA ASP A 143 -1.31 -0.34 18.39
C ASP A 143 0.02 -0.99 18.82
N PRO A 144 0.06 -1.71 19.95
CA PRO A 144 1.28 -2.35 20.44
C PRO A 144 1.72 -3.55 19.58
N HIS A 145 0.86 -4.15 18.77
CA HIS A 145 1.17 -5.31 17.92
C HIS A 145 1.79 -4.88 16.59
N THR A 146 2.78 -4.01 16.66
CA THR A 146 3.52 -3.48 15.51
C THR A 146 5.00 -3.79 15.66
N CYS A 147 5.71 -3.95 14.55
CA CYS A 147 7.11 -4.36 14.60
C CYS A 147 7.94 -3.63 13.54
N ILE A 148 9.10 -3.15 13.96
CA ILE A 148 10.19 -2.69 13.09
C ILE A 148 11.40 -3.53 13.45
N GLU A 149 11.93 -4.33 12.52
CA GLU A 149 13.07 -5.22 12.81
C GLU A 149 14.40 -4.44 12.81
N GLU A 150 14.60 -3.58 11.80
CA GLU A 150 15.80 -2.77 11.62
C GLU A 150 15.42 -1.29 11.42
N LEU A 151 15.73 -0.47 12.42
CA LEU A 151 15.57 0.99 12.37
C LEU A 151 16.89 1.66 11.96
N GLN A 152 16.98 2.11 10.70
CA GLN A 152 18.20 2.72 10.14
C GLN A 152 18.13 4.26 10.07
N CYS A 153 17.09 4.86 10.62
CA CYS A 153 16.88 6.31 10.67
C CYS A 153 16.66 6.80 12.10
N LYS A 154 16.78 8.11 12.32
CA LYS A 154 16.47 8.77 13.60
C LYS A 154 15.26 9.70 13.42
N PRO A 155 14.03 9.24 13.70
CA PRO A 155 12.84 10.08 13.63
C PRO A 155 12.97 11.29 14.56
N SER A 156 12.55 12.47 14.10
CA SER A 156 12.49 13.68 14.93
C SER A 156 11.31 13.64 15.91
N LYS A 157 10.31 12.79 15.64
CA LYS A 157 9.10 12.65 16.46
C LYS A 157 8.65 11.21 16.52
N THR A 158 8.43 10.71 17.73
CA THR A 158 7.84 9.40 17.98
C THR A 158 6.71 9.53 19.00
N VAL A 159 5.53 9.02 18.67
CA VAL A 159 4.33 9.10 19.51
C VAL A 159 3.73 7.72 19.70
N TYR A 160 3.47 7.34 20.95
CA TYR A 160 2.73 6.13 21.32
C TYR A 160 1.33 6.56 21.81
N LYS A 161 0.28 6.01 21.22
CA LYS A 161 -1.12 6.31 21.60
C LYS A 161 -1.78 5.23 22.46
N TYR A 162 -1.01 4.27 22.92
CA TYR A 162 -1.42 3.25 23.87
C TYR A 162 -0.60 3.39 25.15
N GLU A 163 -1.17 2.94 26.26
CA GLU A 163 -0.49 2.91 27.55
C GLU A 163 0.56 1.80 27.54
N LEU A 164 1.81 2.14 27.84
CA LEU A 164 2.86 1.17 28.13
C LEU A 164 2.68 0.78 29.60
N VAL A 165 2.29 -0.46 29.86
CA VAL A 165 2.36 -1.00 31.22
C VAL A 165 3.84 -1.18 31.53
N GLY A 166 4.39 -0.31 32.38
CA GLY A 166 5.79 -0.41 32.81
C GLY A 166 6.03 -1.73 33.55
N GLU A 167 7.17 -2.36 33.30
CA GLU A 167 7.66 -3.40 34.19
C GLU A 167 7.95 -2.74 35.54
N SER A 168 7.24 -3.18 36.58
CA SER A 168 7.54 -2.83 37.96
C SER A 168 8.98 -3.26 38.26
N GLU A 169 9.86 -2.29 38.55
CA GLU A 169 11.22 -2.54 39.08
C GLU A 169 11.20 -3.34 40.39
#